data_AF-A0A956IDZ9-F1
#
_entry.id   AF-A0A956IDZ9-F1
#
_cell.length_a   1.000
_cell.length_b   1.000
_cell.length_c   1.000
_cell.angle_alpha   90.00
_cell.angle_beta   90.00
_cell.angle_gamma   90.00
#
_symmetry.space_group_name_H-M   'P 1'
#
loop_
_entity.id
_entity.type
_entity.pdbx_description
1 polymer ?
#
loop_
_entity_poly.entity_id
_entity_poly.type
_entity_poly.pdbx_seq_one_letter_code
_entity_poly.pdbx_strand_id
1 'polypeptide(L)'
;MPVDIAQLERRLGHSFDDDQVTFVRALVANTSMGTLEDVEDEERTRSRLTQGAFIASSLGLSVTLGGAVVVVYGLGSPELLAAIADLLPHLVTLTFVLGLAQTVALIRWLRELNRNTRLLLLGEPRFSESEVTWGFFIPIVNLIRPYQVLRWVHARSDPDQLPNMGDVEVVKGLATYRQVAERRVFHPSTWRELGFPIGVYWGSYVLAALTGRSAVWSWWLSTSTGLLAALMGVLVVHTIQARRLELFRRMQRVLTEHEREE
;
A
#
# COMPACT_ATOMS: atom_id res chain seq x y z
N MET A 1 -7.37 28.45 -17.70
CA MET A 1 -8.70 28.37 -18.34
C MET A 1 -9.54 27.36 -17.57
N PRO A 2 -10.87 27.51 -17.46
CA PRO A 2 -11.70 26.48 -16.84
C PRO A 2 -11.71 25.23 -17.74
N VAL A 3 -11.29 24.09 -17.21
CA VAL A 3 -11.33 22.80 -17.94
C VAL A 3 -12.78 22.38 -18.16
N ASP A 4 -13.16 22.09 -19.41
CA ASP A 4 -14.49 21.58 -19.76
C ASP A 4 -14.63 20.10 -19.36
N ILE A 5 -15.17 19.89 -18.15
CA ILE A 5 -15.44 18.57 -17.58
C ILE A 5 -16.30 17.72 -18.52
N ALA A 6 -17.28 18.31 -19.21
CA ALA A 6 -18.19 17.57 -20.09
C ALA A 6 -17.48 17.03 -21.36
N GLN A 7 -16.38 17.66 -21.77
CA GLN A 7 -15.54 17.16 -22.86
C GLN A 7 -14.62 16.03 -22.39
N LEU A 8 -14.05 16.14 -21.18
CA LEU A 8 -13.29 15.05 -20.54
C LEU A 8 -14.14 13.80 -20.34
N GLU A 9 -15.38 13.94 -19.86
CA GLU A 9 -16.31 12.80 -19.70
C GLU A 9 -16.58 12.10 -21.04
N ARG A 10 -16.77 12.87 -22.12
CA ARG A 10 -16.97 12.34 -23.48
C ARG A 10 -15.75 11.59 -24.00
N ARG A 11 -14.53 12.08 -23.75
CA ARG A 11 -13.29 11.42 -24.17
C ARG A 11 -12.99 10.15 -23.37
N LEU A 12 -13.22 10.19 -22.05
CA LEU A 12 -12.95 9.06 -21.17
C LEU A 12 -14.09 8.04 -21.16
N GLY A 13 -15.25 8.37 -21.72
CA GLY A 13 -16.44 7.50 -21.70
C GLY A 13 -16.94 7.23 -20.28
N HIS A 14 -16.65 8.14 -19.34
CA HIS A 14 -16.95 8.01 -17.92
C HIS A 14 -17.51 9.33 -17.39
N SER A 15 -18.68 9.28 -16.72
CA SER A 15 -19.25 10.44 -16.02
C SER A 15 -18.55 10.62 -14.67
N PHE A 16 -18.18 11.85 -14.32
CA PHE A 16 -17.60 12.17 -13.04
C PHE A 16 -18.68 12.46 -12.00
N ASP A 17 -18.46 12.01 -10.77
CA ASP A 17 -19.23 12.50 -9.62
C ASP A 17 -18.72 13.89 -9.15
N ASP A 18 -19.48 14.58 -8.30
CA ASP A 18 -19.13 15.93 -7.80
C ASP A 18 -17.78 15.96 -7.06
N ASP A 19 -17.42 14.88 -6.36
CA ASP A 19 -16.14 14.78 -5.64
C ASP A 19 -14.98 14.66 -6.64
N GLN A 20 -15.16 13.87 -7.70
CA GLN A 20 -14.22 13.68 -8.80
C GLN A 20 -14.02 14.96 -9.60
N VAL A 21 -15.11 15.70 -9.89
CA VAL A 21 -15.03 17.01 -10.54
C VAL A 21 -14.26 17.99 -9.67
N THR A 22 -14.52 18.01 -8.37
CA THR A 22 -13.80 18.87 -7.42
C THR A 22 -12.31 18.51 -7.39
N PHE A 23 -11.97 17.21 -7.39
CA PHE A 23 -10.60 16.74 -7.44
C PHE A 23 -9.90 17.12 -8.75
N VAL A 24 -10.52 16.89 -9.92
CA VAL A 24 -9.96 17.26 -11.22
C VAL A 24 -9.73 18.77 -11.32
N ARG A 25 -10.66 19.58 -10.82
CA ARG A 25 -10.49 21.04 -10.76
C ARG A 25 -9.35 21.45 -9.84
N ALA A 26 -9.25 20.86 -8.65
CA ALA A 26 -8.14 21.10 -7.73
C ALA A 26 -6.79 20.68 -8.34
N LEU A 27 -6.78 19.56 -9.05
CA LEU A 27 -5.60 19.05 -9.74
C LEU A 27 -5.15 20.01 -10.84
N VAL A 28 -6.06 20.45 -11.70
CA VAL A 28 -5.78 21.43 -12.78
C VAL A 28 -5.31 22.75 -12.20
N ALA A 29 -5.98 23.25 -11.16
CA ALA A 29 -5.59 24.49 -10.48
C ALA A 29 -4.17 24.39 -9.91
N ASN A 30 -3.82 23.27 -9.27
CA ASN A 30 -2.49 23.06 -8.69
C ASN A 30 -1.41 22.78 -9.73
N THR A 31 -1.74 22.14 -10.87
CA THR A 31 -0.76 21.83 -11.93
C THR A 31 -0.19 23.10 -12.58
N SER A 32 -0.93 24.23 -12.49
CA SER A 32 -0.46 25.54 -12.98
C SER A 32 0.61 26.21 -12.10
N MET A 33 0.79 25.75 -10.85
CA MET A 33 1.89 26.15 -9.97
C MET A 33 2.87 24.98 -9.87
N GLY A 34 4.18 25.21 -9.87
CA GLY A 34 5.23 24.17 -9.85
C GLY A 34 5.30 23.29 -8.58
N THR A 35 4.16 22.81 -8.09
CA THR A 35 3.88 22.13 -6.81
C THR A 35 3.76 20.61 -6.96
N LEU A 36 3.93 20.08 -8.16
CA LEU A 36 3.89 18.64 -8.44
C LEU A 36 5.01 17.90 -7.70
N GLU A 37 6.19 18.50 -7.68
CA GLU A 37 7.35 17.99 -6.93
C GLU A 37 7.09 18.05 -5.43
N ASP A 38 6.45 19.13 -4.94
CA ASP A 38 6.06 19.28 -3.53
C ASP A 38 5.00 18.25 -3.09
N VAL A 39 3.98 17.99 -3.92
CA VAL A 39 2.96 16.97 -3.63
C VAL A 39 3.54 15.56 -3.70
N GLU A 40 4.38 15.27 -4.70
CA GLU A 40 5.08 13.98 -4.80
C GLU A 40 5.96 13.76 -3.56
N ASP A 41 6.70 14.79 -3.11
CA ASP A 41 7.57 14.71 -1.94
C ASP A 41 6.82 14.66 -0.61
N GLU A 42 5.68 15.36 -0.46
CA GLU A 42 4.82 15.24 0.73
C GLU A 42 4.21 13.83 0.83
N GLU A 43 3.67 13.31 -0.29
CA GLU A 43 3.17 11.93 -0.33
C GLU A 43 4.28 10.92 -0.06
N ARG A 44 5.48 11.13 -0.61
CA ARG A 44 6.65 10.27 -0.35
C ARG A 44 7.03 10.28 1.12
N THR A 45 6.97 11.44 1.77
CA THR A 45 7.33 11.60 3.18
C THR A 45 6.28 10.95 4.09
N ARG A 46 4.98 11.19 3.84
CA ARG A 46 3.89 10.51 4.56
C ARG A 46 3.92 9.00 4.36
N SER A 47 4.17 8.56 3.13
CA SER A 47 4.33 7.14 2.78
C SER A 47 5.49 6.51 3.53
N ARG A 48 6.67 7.16 3.54
CA ARG A 48 7.85 6.66 4.27
C ARG A 48 7.60 6.56 5.77
N LEU A 49 6.90 7.52 6.37
CA LEU A 49 6.58 7.49 7.79
C LEU A 49 5.60 6.35 8.13
N THR A 50 4.57 6.15 7.32
CA THR A 50 3.61 5.05 7.53
C THR A 50 4.23 3.69 7.24
N GLN A 51 5.06 3.57 6.20
CA GLN A 51 5.82 2.35 5.88
C GLN A 51 6.86 2.03 6.94
N GLY A 52 7.62 3.03 7.40
CA GLY A 52 8.61 2.89 8.46
C GLY A 52 7.97 2.42 9.77
N ALA A 53 6.84 3.01 10.15
CA ALA A 53 6.09 2.58 11.33
C ALA A 53 5.55 1.14 11.20
N PHE A 54 5.08 0.76 10.01
CA PHE A 54 4.58 -0.60 9.75
C PHE A 54 5.69 -1.67 9.79
N ILE A 55 6.84 -1.37 9.18
CA ILE A 55 8.01 -2.26 9.18
C ILE A 55 8.59 -2.38 10.59
N ALA A 56 8.78 -1.26 11.28
CA ALA A 56 9.35 -1.22 12.63
C ALA A 56 8.46 -1.96 13.64
N SER A 57 7.13 -1.80 13.57
CA SER A 57 6.20 -2.52 14.44
C SER A 57 6.19 -4.03 14.17
N SER A 58 6.21 -4.45 12.91
CA SER A 58 6.22 -5.87 12.53
C SER A 58 7.51 -6.59 12.95
N LEU A 59 8.66 -5.92 12.81
CA LEU A 59 9.96 -6.44 13.26
C LEU A 59 10.06 -6.45 14.79
N GLY A 60 9.60 -5.39 15.47
CA GLY A 60 9.64 -5.28 16.93
C GLY A 60 8.88 -6.41 17.63
N LEU A 61 7.70 -6.76 17.14
CA LEU A 61 6.85 -7.84 17.67
C LEU A 61 7.49 -9.23 17.49
N SER A 62 8.14 -9.45 16.33
CA SER A 62 8.76 -10.73 15.99
C SER A 62 10.04 -10.98 16.79
N VAL A 63 10.84 -9.94 17.00
CA VAL A 63 12.12 -10.01 17.73
C VAL A 63 11.91 -10.12 19.25
N THR A 64 10.94 -9.39 19.82
CA THR A 64 10.71 -9.42 21.28
C THR A 64 10.21 -10.78 21.78
N LEU A 65 9.27 -11.41 21.06
CA LEU A 65 8.78 -12.74 21.43
C LEU A 65 9.80 -13.84 21.12
N GLY A 66 10.55 -13.70 20.02
CA GLY A 66 11.54 -14.67 19.58
C GLY A 66 12.79 -14.74 20.43
N GLY A 67 13.34 -13.58 20.81
CA GLY A 67 14.51 -13.50 21.66
C GLY A 67 14.27 -14.15 23.02
N ALA A 68 13.12 -13.88 23.64
CA ALA A 68 12.78 -14.46 24.94
C ALA A 68 12.70 -16.00 24.90
N VAL A 69 12.06 -16.57 23.88
CA VAL A 69 11.89 -18.03 23.76
C VAL A 69 13.22 -18.74 23.46
N VAL A 70 14.04 -18.22 22.55
CA VAL A 70 15.37 -18.81 22.24
C VAL A 70 16.28 -18.80 23.48
N VAL A 71 16.21 -17.74 24.27
CA VAL A 71 16.99 -17.61 25.49
C VAL A 71 16.48 -18.58 26.58
N VAL A 72 15.15 -18.75 26.73
CA VAL A 72 14.55 -19.72 27.67
C VAL A 72 14.96 -21.16 27.36
N TYR A 73 14.83 -21.58 26.09
CA TYR A 73 15.06 -22.98 25.70
C TYR A 73 16.52 -23.31 25.43
N GLY A 74 17.34 -22.33 25.05
CA GLY A 74 18.73 -22.55 24.66
C GLY A 74 19.74 -22.62 25.81
N LEU A 75 19.46 -21.94 26.94
CA LEU A 75 20.46 -21.72 27.99
C LEU A 75 20.24 -22.53 29.26
N GLY A 76 19.02 -23.02 29.52
CA GLY A 76 18.73 -24.00 30.57
C GLY A 76 19.10 -23.61 32.01
N SER A 77 19.55 -22.37 32.26
CA SER A 77 19.98 -21.94 33.59
C SER A 77 18.79 -21.43 34.41
N PRO A 78 18.61 -21.91 35.65
CA PRO A 78 17.46 -21.55 36.48
C PRO A 78 17.42 -20.05 36.83
N GLU A 79 18.58 -19.42 36.97
CA GLU A 79 18.70 -17.96 37.21
C GLU A 79 18.15 -17.15 36.04
N LEU A 80 18.39 -17.61 34.82
CA LEU A 80 17.97 -16.93 33.61
C LEU A 80 16.48 -17.16 33.34
N LEU A 81 15.97 -18.35 33.67
CA LEU A 81 14.53 -18.64 33.67
C LEU A 81 13.77 -17.71 34.64
N ALA A 82 14.32 -17.48 35.85
CA ALA A 82 13.72 -16.54 36.81
C ALA A 82 13.74 -15.10 36.29
N ALA A 83 14.88 -14.63 35.75
CA ALA A 83 14.96 -13.30 35.16
C ALA A 83 13.98 -13.09 33.99
N ILE A 84 13.76 -14.12 33.15
CA ILE A 84 12.78 -14.05 32.07
C ILE A 84 11.35 -14.08 32.59
N ALA A 85 11.06 -14.88 33.61
CA ALA A 85 9.73 -14.92 34.23
C ALA A 85 9.33 -13.54 34.76
N ASP A 86 10.28 -12.78 35.33
CA ASP A 86 10.05 -11.40 35.79
C ASP A 86 9.86 -10.41 34.63
N LEU A 87 10.54 -10.60 33.50
CA LEU A 87 10.41 -9.74 32.31
C LEU A 87 9.17 -10.06 31.46
N LEU A 88 8.65 -11.29 31.55
CA LEU A 88 7.60 -11.80 30.68
C LEU A 88 6.33 -10.92 30.69
N PRO A 89 5.79 -10.45 31.84
CA PRO A 89 4.62 -9.59 31.86
C PRO A 89 4.85 -8.26 31.13
N HIS A 90 6.05 -7.68 31.24
CA HIS A 90 6.42 -6.45 30.56
C HIS A 90 6.52 -6.65 29.06
N LEU A 91 7.13 -7.76 28.62
CA LEU A 91 7.20 -8.12 27.20
C LEU A 91 5.81 -8.35 26.62
N VAL A 92 4.95 -9.12 27.29
CA VAL A 92 3.56 -9.33 26.87
C VAL A 92 2.80 -8.01 26.76
N THR A 93 2.96 -7.11 27.73
CA THR A 93 2.32 -5.79 27.71
C THR A 93 2.82 -4.94 26.55
N LEU A 94 4.14 -4.89 26.32
CA LEU A 94 4.74 -4.15 25.22
C LEU A 94 4.27 -4.69 23.87
N THR A 95 4.31 -6.01 23.68
CA THR A 95 3.82 -6.70 22.48
C THR A 95 2.35 -6.38 22.22
N PHE A 96 1.51 -6.37 23.26
CA PHE A 96 0.10 -6.03 23.15
C PHE A 96 -0.11 -4.57 22.70
N VAL A 97 0.61 -3.61 23.31
CA VAL A 97 0.54 -2.19 22.93
C VAL A 97 0.99 -1.97 21.49
N LEU A 98 2.10 -2.61 21.08
CA LEU A 98 2.60 -2.54 19.71
C LEU A 98 1.61 -3.16 18.72
N GLY A 99 0.98 -4.28 19.07
CA GLY A 99 -0.04 -4.94 18.24
C GLY A 99 -1.29 -4.07 18.05
N LEU A 100 -1.73 -3.36 19.11
CA LEU A 100 -2.81 -2.39 19.01
C LEU A 100 -2.43 -1.21 18.12
N ALA A 101 -1.24 -0.63 18.30
CA ALA A 101 -0.76 0.47 17.48
C ALA A 101 -0.68 0.08 16.00
N GLN A 102 -0.17 -1.12 15.70
CA GLN A 102 -0.11 -1.68 14.35
C GLN A 102 -1.51 -1.88 13.76
N THR A 103 -2.45 -2.41 14.54
CA THR A 103 -3.85 -2.58 14.12
C THR A 103 -4.48 -1.24 13.74
N VAL A 104 -4.32 -0.21 14.58
CA VAL A 104 -4.85 1.12 14.30
C VAL A 104 -4.20 1.71 13.04
N ALA A 105 -2.89 1.58 12.89
CA ALA A 105 -2.17 2.06 11.70
C ALA A 105 -2.67 1.38 10.42
N LEU A 106 -2.87 0.05 10.45
CA LEU A 106 -3.39 -0.72 9.33
C LEU A 106 -4.81 -0.30 8.95
N ILE A 107 -5.70 -0.14 9.94
CA ILE A 107 -7.08 0.32 9.71
C ILE A 107 -7.08 1.72 9.10
N ARG A 108 -6.27 2.66 9.63
CA ARG A 108 -6.16 4.02 9.08
C ARG A 108 -5.65 3.99 7.64
N TRP A 109 -4.65 3.17 7.36
CA TRP A 109 -4.13 3.00 6.01
C TRP A 109 -5.18 2.41 5.05
N LEU A 110 -5.93 1.39 5.45
CA LEU A 110 -7.00 0.80 4.63
C LEU A 110 -8.14 1.79 4.37
N ARG A 111 -8.52 2.58 5.37
CA ARG A 111 -9.52 3.65 5.20
C ARG A 111 -9.04 4.69 4.21
N GLU A 112 -7.80 5.14 4.33
CA GLU A 112 -7.19 6.09 3.42
C GLU A 112 -7.10 5.52 2.00
N LEU A 113 -6.69 4.26 1.87
CA LEU A 113 -6.64 3.54 0.60
C LEU A 113 -8.02 3.53 -0.08
N ASN A 114 -9.07 3.20 0.68
CA ASN A 114 -10.45 3.17 0.21
C ASN A 114 -10.97 4.57 -0.14
N ARG A 115 -10.71 5.57 0.69
CA ARG A 115 -11.10 6.97 0.41
C ARG A 115 -10.45 7.48 -0.87
N ASN A 116 -9.17 7.21 -1.07
CA ASN A 116 -8.43 7.72 -2.23
C ASN A 116 -8.82 7.01 -3.54
N THR A 117 -9.50 5.87 -3.49
CA THR A 117 -10.06 5.29 -4.72
C THR A 117 -11.20 6.12 -5.31
N ARG A 118 -11.98 6.85 -4.50
CA ARG A 118 -12.97 7.81 -5.01
C ARG A 118 -12.30 8.91 -5.83
N LEU A 119 -11.20 9.44 -5.29
CA LEU A 119 -10.47 10.57 -5.87
C LEU A 119 -9.79 10.20 -7.20
N LEU A 120 -9.34 8.95 -7.34
CA LEU A 120 -8.57 8.50 -8.50
C LEU A 120 -9.43 8.03 -9.68
N LEU A 121 -10.70 8.44 -9.74
CA LEU A 121 -11.63 8.07 -10.83
C LEU A 121 -11.83 6.55 -10.97
N LEU A 122 -11.53 5.80 -9.91
CA LEU A 122 -11.64 4.34 -9.90
C LEU A 122 -13.08 3.88 -9.63
N GLY A 123 -14.07 4.76 -9.79
CA GLY A 123 -15.48 4.54 -9.47
C GLY A 123 -15.76 4.41 -7.96
N GLU A 124 -17.03 4.17 -7.64
CA GLU A 124 -17.48 4.10 -6.25
C GLU A 124 -16.79 2.95 -5.49
N PRO A 125 -16.36 3.19 -4.24
CA PRO A 125 -15.79 2.16 -3.40
C PRO A 125 -16.85 1.10 -3.10
N ARG A 126 -16.48 -0.15 -3.35
CA ARG A 126 -17.35 -1.30 -3.07
C ARG A 126 -17.70 -1.41 -1.59
N PHE A 127 -16.88 -0.84 -0.72
CA PHE A 127 -16.96 -1.01 0.72
C PHE A 127 -17.03 0.34 1.41
N SER A 128 -17.91 0.47 2.40
CA SER A 128 -18.00 1.68 3.21
C SER A 128 -16.84 1.77 4.21
N GLU A 129 -16.52 2.97 4.68
CA GLU A 129 -15.46 3.15 5.69
C GLU A 129 -15.77 2.43 7.01
N SER A 130 -17.05 2.36 7.38
CA SER A 130 -17.50 1.64 8.57
C SER A 130 -17.33 0.14 8.40
N GLU A 131 -17.62 -0.41 7.22
CA GLU A 131 -17.40 -1.84 6.94
C GLU A 131 -15.91 -2.21 6.96
N VAL A 132 -15.03 -1.34 6.46
CA VAL A 132 -13.57 -1.56 6.51
C VAL A 132 -13.08 -1.57 7.96
N THR A 133 -13.63 -0.71 8.81
CA THR A 133 -13.26 -0.60 10.23
C THR A 133 -13.82 -1.77 11.05
N TRP A 134 -15.13 -2.01 10.97
CA TRP A 134 -15.81 -3.05 11.74
C TRP A 134 -15.45 -4.46 11.28
N GLY A 135 -15.10 -4.63 10.00
CA GLY A 135 -14.62 -5.90 9.47
C GLY A 135 -13.39 -6.44 10.21
N PHE A 136 -12.54 -5.57 10.76
CA PHE A 136 -11.36 -5.97 11.52
C PHE A 136 -11.70 -6.64 12.87
N PHE A 137 -12.83 -6.27 13.48
CA PHE A 137 -13.24 -6.78 14.78
C PHE A 137 -14.00 -8.12 14.71
N ILE A 138 -14.44 -8.52 13.52
CA ILE A 138 -15.12 -9.80 13.32
C ILE A 138 -14.10 -10.80 12.77
N PRO A 139 -13.70 -11.87 13.50
CA PRO A 139 -12.54 -12.70 13.13
C PRO A 139 -12.53 -13.23 11.70
N ILE A 140 -13.68 -13.71 11.21
CA ILE A 140 -13.81 -14.23 9.84
C ILE A 140 -13.72 -13.11 8.80
N VAL A 141 -14.37 -11.97 9.09
CA VAL A 141 -14.36 -10.81 8.19
C VAL A 141 -12.99 -10.13 8.19
N ASN A 142 -12.26 -10.17 9.31
CA ASN A 142 -10.93 -9.60 9.43
C ASN A 142 -9.95 -10.28 8.46
N LEU A 143 -10.16 -11.56 8.19
CA LEU A 143 -9.36 -12.30 7.23
C LEU A 143 -9.73 -11.96 5.78
N ILE A 144 -11.03 -11.85 5.49
CA ILE A 144 -11.51 -11.76 4.11
C ILE A 144 -11.51 -10.31 3.62
N ARG A 145 -11.86 -9.36 4.48
CA ARG A 145 -12.18 -7.99 4.08
C ARG A 145 -10.97 -7.20 3.61
N PRO A 146 -9.82 -7.20 4.30
CA PRO A 146 -8.70 -6.41 3.81
C PRO A 146 -8.06 -7.05 2.57
N TYR A 147 -8.15 -8.39 2.38
CA TYR A 147 -7.85 -9.02 1.10
C TYR A 147 -8.75 -8.49 -0.02
N GLN A 148 -10.07 -8.46 0.21
CA GLN A 148 -11.02 -7.97 -0.79
C GLN A 148 -10.79 -6.49 -1.13
N VAL A 149 -10.53 -5.64 -0.13
CA VAL A 149 -10.20 -4.22 -0.33
C VAL A 149 -8.94 -4.10 -1.17
N LEU A 150 -7.85 -4.78 -0.80
CA LEU A 150 -6.58 -4.71 -1.52
C LEU A 150 -6.70 -5.22 -2.95
N ARG A 151 -7.36 -6.37 -3.16
CA ARG A 151 -7.60 -6.93 -4.48
C ARG A 151 -8.41 -5.97 -5.36
N TRP A 152 -9.45 -5.37 -4.80
CA TRP A 152 -10.30 -4.43 -5.52
C TRP A 152 -9.54 -3.14 -5.86
N VAL A 153 -8.80 -2.56 -4.91
CA VAL A 153 -7.96 -1.38 -5.17
C VAL A 153 -6.90 -1.70 -6.21
N HIS A 154 -6.24 -2.86 -6.10
CA HIS A 154 -5.22 -3.27 -7.06
C HIS A 154 -5.78 -3.43 -8.47
N ALA A 155 -6.93 -4.10 -8.61
CA ALA A 155 -7.58 -4.32 -9.91
C ALA A 155 -8.06 -3.02 -10.56
N ARG A 156 -8.50 -2.04 -9.76
CA ARG A 156 -8.92 -0.74 -10.30
C ARG A 156 -7.78 0.22 -10.53
N SER A 157 -6.70 0.16 -9.75
CA SER A 157 -5.50 0.96 -9.98
C SER A 157 -4.70 0.44 -11.19
N ASP A 158 -5.31 -0.23 -12.16
CA ASP A 158 -4.60 -0.72 -13.33
C ASP A 158 -4.41 0.43 -14.33
N PRO A 159 -3.17 0.87 -14.60
CA PRO A 159 -2.93 1.99 -15.50
C PRO A 159 -3.39 1.69 -16.93
N ASP A 160 -3.52 0.42 -17.31
CA ASP A 160 -3.94 0.00 -18.65
C ASP A 160 -5.43 0.29 -18.94
N GLN A 161 -6.19 0.73 -17.94
CA GLN A 161 -7.55 1.27 -18.14
C GLN A 161 -7.54 2.65 -18.81
N LEU A 162 -6.44 3.39 -18.71
CA LEU A 162 -6.27 4.64 -19.46
C LEU A 162 -5.56 4.33 -20.79
N PRO A 163 -5.93 5.02 -21.90
CA PRO A 163 -5.24 4.88 -23.16
C PRO A 163 -3.73 4.99 -22.95
N ASN A 164 -2.97 4.02 -23.47
CA ASN A 164 -1.52 4.11 -23.49
C ASN A 164 -1.17 5.24 -24.48
N MET A 165 -1.16 6.47 -23.99
CA MET A 165 -0.69 7.63 -24.73
C MET A 165 0.80 7.42 -24.85
N GLY A 166 1.16 6.82 -25.99
CA GLY A 166 2.33 5.97 -26.16
C GLY A 166 3.54 6.49 -25.42
N ASP A 167 4.31 5.57 -24.83
CA ASP A 167 5.65 5.87 -24.36
C ASP A 167 6.30 6.74 -25.43
N VAL A 168 6.49 8.03 -25.12
CA VAL A 168 7.13 8.95 -26.05
C VAL A 168 8.50 8.36 -26.22
N GLU A 169 8.69 7.66 -27.34
CA GLU A 169 9.94 7.02 -27.69
C GLU A 169 10.90 8.19 -27.81
N VAL A 170 11.69 8.41 -26.77
CA VAL A 170 12.68 9.48 -26.76
C VAL A 170 13.64 9.09 -27.88
N VAL A 171 13.45 9.68 -29.05
CA VAL A 171 14.25 9.41 -30.24
C VAL A 171 15.69 9.68 -29.84
N LYS A 172 16.47 8.60 -29.66
CA LYS A 172 17.87 8.58 -29.22
C LYS A 172 18.85 9.29 -30.17
N GLY A 173 18.36 10.08 -31.12
CA GLY A 173 19.15 10.62 -32.22
C GLY A 173 19.87 11.94 -31.93
N LEU A 174 19.41 12.76 -30.98
CA LEU A 174 19.93 14.13 -30.81
C LEU A 174 20.03 14.60 -29.34
N ALA A 175 19.98 13.68 -28.36
CA ALA A 175 20.07 14.03 -26.96
C ALA A 175 21.50 14.50 -26.60
N THR A 176 21.67 15.81 -26.57
CA THR A 176 22.77 16.54 -25.95
C THR A 176 23.09 15.93 -24.57
N TYR A 177 24.38 15.79 -24.26
CA TYR A 177 24.99 15.08 -23.11
C TYR A 177 24.43 15.34 -21.68
N ARG A 178 23.39 16.14 -21.49
CA ARG A 178 22.97 16.63 -20.16
C ARG A 178 21.65 16.11 -19.61
N GLN A 179 20.68 15.68 -20.39
CA GLN A 179 19.38 15.28 -19.82
C GLN A 179 18.65 14.32 -20.75
N VAL A 180 18.70 13.03 -20.45
CA VAL A 180 17.50 12.20 -20.23
C VAL A 180 18.01 11.03 -19.39
N ALA A 181 17.86 11.13 -18.06
CA ALA A 181 17.86 9.92 -17.27
C ALA A 181 16.71 9.08 -17.82
N GLU A 182 17.03 8.02 -18.57
CA GLU A 182 16.06 7.02 -19.01
C GLU A 182 15.31 6.54 -17.77
N ARG A 183 14.18 7.18 -17.46
CA ARG A 183 13.27 6.71 -16.43
C ARG A 183 12.57 5.54 -17.09
N ARG A 184 13.23 4.36 -17.07
CA ARG A 184 12.63 3.10 -17.50
C ARG A 184 11.28 3.03 -16.81
N VAL A 185 10.23 3.26 -17.59
CA VAL A 185 8.85 2.99 -17.18
C VAL A 185 8.85 1.50 -16.98
N PHE A 186 8.91 1.09 -15.71
CA PHE A 186 9.02 -0.30 -15.32
C PHE A 186 7.68 -0.93 -15.72
N HIS A 187 7.58 -1.44 -16.95
CA HIS A 187 6.45 -2.25 -17.42
C HIS A 187 6.48 -3.55 -16.63
N PRO A 188 5.64 -3.69 -15.59
CA PRO A 188 5.75 -4.78 -14.65
C PRO A 188 4.78 -5.87 -15.10
N SER A 189 4.96 -6.37 -16.33
CA SER A 189 3.93 -7.10 -17.04
C SER A 189 3.78 -8.58 -16.64
N THR A 190 4.76 -9.19 -15.97
CA THR A 190 4.71 -10.66 -15.77
C THR A 190 4.35 -11.14 -14.36
N TRP A 191 4.48 -10.29 -13.33
CA TRP A 191 4.30 -10.70 -11.93
C TRP A 191 3.07 -10.05 -11.28
N ARG A 192 2.46 -9.06 -11.96
CA ARG A 192 1.39 -8.19 -11.43
C ARG A 192 -0.02 -8.58 -11.83
N GLU A 193 -0.23 -9.35 -12.90
CA GLU A 193 -1.58 -9.77 -13.34
C GLU A 193 -2.21 -10.81 -12.38
N LEU A 194 -1.39 -11.65 -11.73
CA LEU A 194 -1.93 -12.78 -10.95
C LEU A 194 -2.51 -12.42 -9.58
N GLY A 195 -2.40 -11.17 -9.11
CA GLY A 195 -2.67 -10.87 -7.69
C GLY A 195 -1.81 -11.69 -6.72
N PHE A 196 -0.73 -12.30 -7.25
CA PHE A 196 0.18 -13.20 -6.54
C PHE A 196 0.74 -12.58 -5.25
N PRO A 197 1.22 -11.31 -5.23
CA PRO A 197 1.79 -10.78 -3.99
C PRO A 197 0.74 -10.57 -2.89
N ILE A 198 -0.50 -10.23 -3.27
CA ILE A 198 -1.61 -10.09 -2.33
C ILE A 198 -2.02 -11.47 -1.80
N GLY A 199 -2.11 -12.47 -2.68
CA GLY A 199 -2.43 -13.85 -2.31
C GLY A 199 -1.38 -14.49 -1.40
N VAL A 200 -0.09 -14.32 -1.72
CA VAL A 200 1.03 -14.83 -0.91
C VAL A 200 1.10 -14.13 0.45
N TYR A 201 0.94 -12.79 0.49
CA TYR A 201 0.84 -12.03 1.73
C TYR A 201 -0.26 -12.56 2.64
N TRP A 202 -1.45 -12.78 2.09
CA TRP A 202 -2.59 -13.26 2.85
C TRP A 202 -2.46 -14.72 3.25
N GLY A 203 -1.96 -15.57 2.35
CA GLY A 203 -1.66 -16.97 2.63
C GLY A 203 -0.66 -17.12 3.76
N SER A 204 0.42 -16.31 3.78
CA SER A 204 1.40 -16.34 4.86
C SER A 204 0.82 -15.83 6.17
N TYR A 205 -0.05 -14.82 6.15
CA TYR A 205 -0.75 -14.33 7.34
C TYR A 205 -1.66 -15.40 7.96
N VAL A 206 -2.47 -16.07 7.13
CA VAL A 206 -3.34 -17.19 7.58
C VAL A 206 -2.51 -18.34 8.12
N LEU A 207 -1.44 -18.71 7.39
CA LEU A 207 -0.56 -19.79 7.79
C LEU A 207 0.10 -19.49 9.13
N ALA A 208 0.58 -18.26 9.35
CA ALA A 208 1.13 -17.81 10.63
C ALA A 208 0.12 -18.03 11.77
N ALA A 209 -1.12 -17.58 11.59
CA ALA A 209 -2.19 -17.70 12.58
C ALA A 209 -2.54 -19.17 12.92
N LEU A 210 -2.48 -20.08 11.92
CA LEU A 210 -2.71 -21.51 12.12
C LEU A 210 -1.50 -22.19 12.80
N THR A 211 -0.28 -21.81 12.41
CA THR A 211 0.94 -22.41 12.95
C THR A 211 1.17 -22.04 14.40
N GLY A 212 0.78 -20.85 14.88
CA GLY A 212 0.96 -20.40 16.26
C GLY A 212 0.35 -21.30 17.36
N ARG A 213 -0.38 -22.37 16.99
CA ARG A 213 -0.92 -23.37 17.91
C ARG A 213 0.02 -24.54 18.25
N SER A 214 1.17 -24.73 17.59
CA SER A 214 2.06 -25.90 17.82
C SER A 214 3.42 -25.57 18.48
N ALA A 215 3.71 -26.06 19.69
CA ALA A 215 4.62 -25.41 20.65
C ALA A 215 6.11 -25.15 20.29
N VAL A 216 6.73 -25.76 19.27
CA VAL A 216 8.19 -25.54 19.01
C VAL A 216 8.52 -25.31 17.53
N TRP A 217 7.92 -26.08 16.62
CA TRP A 217 8.07 -25.85 15.18
C TRP A 217 7.30 -24.60 14.70
N SER A 218 6.29 -24.15 15.45
CA SER A 218 5.52 -22.95 15.10
C SER A 218 6.29 -21.66 15.15
N TRP A 219 7.34 -21.54 15.98
CA TRP A 219 7.93 -20.22 16.23
C TRP A 219 8.78 -19.74 15.04
N TRP A 220 9.67 -20.60 14.53
CA TRP A 220 10.45 -20.29 13.33
C TRP A 220 9.53 -20.07 12.14
N LEU A 221 8.53 -20.95 11.96
CA LEU A 221 7.53 -20.80 10.91
C LEU A 221 6.77 -19.49 11.05
N SER A 222 6.22 -19.18 12.23
CA SER A 222 5.48 -17.96 12.53
C SER A 222 6.31 -16.70 12.28
N THR A 223 7.57 -16.69 12.74
CA THR A 223 8.49 -15.56 12.56
C THR A 223 8.84 -15.36 11.09
N SER A 224 9.20 -16.43 10.37
CA SER A 224 9.48 -16.38 8.94
C SER A 224 8.26 -15.97 8.13
N THR A 225 7.06 -16.49 8.46
CA THR A 225 5.81 -16.10 7.80
C THR A 225 5.43 -14.66 8.13
N GLY A 226 5.72 -14.18 9.34
CA GLY A 226 5.50 -12.79 9.75
C GLY A 226 6.42 -11.83 9.01
N LEU A 227 7.71 -12.16 8.88
CA LEU A 227 8.66 -11.41 8.06
C LEU A 227 8.26 -11.39 6.59
N LEU A 228 7.90 -12.56 6.04
CA LEU A 228 7.40 -12.66 4.68
C LEU A 228 6.14 -11.80 4.50
N ALA A 229 5.19 -11.87 5.43
CA ALA A 229 3.99 -11.03 5.39
C ALA A 229 4.37 -9.53 5.44
N ALA A 230 5.29 -9.11 6.30
CA ALA A 230 5.72 -7.72 6.38
C ALA A 230 6.35 -7.25 5.06
N LEU A 231 7.28 -8.03 4.48
CA LEU A 231 7.91 -7.74 3.20
C LEU A 231 6.88 -7.65 2.07
N MET A 232 5.95 -8.60 2.03
CA MET A 232 4.90 -8.62 1.01
C MET A 232 3.91 -7.47 1.20
N GLY A 233 3.62 -7.06 2.43
CA GLY A 233 2.82 -5.87 2.72
C GLY A 233 3.47 -4.60 2.17
N VAL A 234 4.78 -4.43 2.38
CA VAL A 234 5.56 -3.31 1.81
C VAL A 234 5.52 -3.33 0.29
N LEU A 235 5.70 -4.50 -0.33
CA LEU A 235 5.61 -4.66 -1.78
C LEU A 235 4.20 -4.33 -2.30
N VAL A 236 3.15 -4.76 -1.62
CA VAL A 236 1.76 -4.42 -1.97
C VAL A 236 1.54 -2.91 -1.88
N VAL A 237 2.00 -2.25 -0.83
CA VAL A 237 1.88 -0.78 -0.70
C VAL A 237 2.65 -0.09 -1.83
N HIS A 238 3.89 -0.48 -2.10
CA HIS A 238 4.68 0.11 -3.17
C HIS A 238 4.10 -0.13 -4.56
N THR A 239 3.56 -1.32 -4.83
CA THR A 239 2.93 -1.61 -6.13
C THR A 239 1.66 -0.80 -6.33
N ILE A 240 0.82 -0.64 -5.30
CA ILE A 240 -0.36 0.22 -5.38
C ILE A 240 0.04 1.69 -5.56
N GLN A 241 1.02 2.19 -4.80
CA GLN A 241 1.51 3.56 -4.95
C GLN A 241 2.09 3.83 -6.34
N ALA A 242 2.93 2.93 -6.85
CA ALA A 242 3.51 3.05 -8.18
C ALA A 242 2.43 3.09 -9.27
N ARG A 243 1.40 2.24 -9.14
CA ARG A 243 0.24 2.21 -10.04
C ARG A 243 -0.54 3.53 -10.00
N ARG A 244 -0.83 4.05 -8.80
CA ARG A 244 -1.56 5.32 -8.62
C ARG A 244 -0.81 6.51 -9.22
N LEU A 245 0.48 6.57 -8.97
CA LEU A 245 1.34 7.64 -9.46
C LEU A 245 1.46 7.60 -10.99
N GLU A 246 1.51 6.40 -11.58
CA GLU A 246 1.46 6.24 -13.04
C GLU A 246 0.11 6.65 -13.63
N LEU A 247 -1.00 6.24 -13.01
CA LEU A 247 -2.35 6.65 -13.41
C LEU A 247 -2.50 8.17 -13.39
N PHE A 248 -2.00 8.80 -12.33
CA PHE A 248 -1.97 10.26 -12.18
C PHE A 248 -1.16 10.95 -13.30
N ARG A 249 0.02 10.44 -13.62
CA ARG A 249 0.83 10.95 -14.74
C ARG A 249 0.11 10.82 -16.07
N ARG A 250 -0.54 9.68 -16.34
CA ARG A 250 -1.33 9.47 -17.57
C ARG A 250 -2.48 10.48 -17.66
N MET A 251 -3.22 10.68 -16.57
CA MET A 251 -4.27 11.71 -16.50
C MET A 251 -3.72 13.11 -16.81
N GLN A 252 -2.60 13.50 -16.21
CA GLN A 252 -1.99 14.79 -16.48
C GLN A 252 -1.60 14.96 -17.94
N ARG A 253 -1.04 13.92 -18.58
CA ARG A 253 -0.74 13.98 -20.01
C ARG A 253 -2.01 14.22 -20.84
N VAL A 254 -3.11 13.54 -20.53
CA VAL A 254 -4.40 13.71 -21.24
C VAL A 254 -4.85 15.17 -21.14
N LEU A 255 -4.73 15.76 -19.95
CA LEU A 255 -5.08 17.15 -19.71
C LEU A 255 -4.17 18.11 -20.49
N THR A 256 -2.85 17.90 -20.48
CA THR A 256 -1.91 18.78 -21.20
C THR A 256 -2.00 18.67 -22.72
N GLU A 257 -2.33 17.50 -23.26
CA GLU A 257 -2.56 17.34 -24.70
C GLU A 257 -3.83 18.07 -25.13
N HIS A 258 -4.86 18.05 -24.28
CA HIS A 258 -6.09 18.80 -24.53
C HIS A 258 -5.84 20.31 -24.58
N GLU A 259 -5.02 20.86 -23.67
CA GLU A 259 -4.65 22.29 -23.68
C GLU A 259 -3.83 22.71 -24.91
N ARG A 260 -3.20 21.77 -25.63
CA ARG A 260 -2.43 22.06 -26.85
C ARG A 260 -3.27 22.01 -28.12
N GLU A 261 -4.39 21.30 -28.11
CA GLU A 261 -5.30 21.18 -29.25
C GLU A 261 -6.24 22.39 -29.37
N GLU A 262 -6.36 23.20 -28.31
CA GLU A 262 -7.10 24.47 -28.28
C GLU A 262 -6.24 25.68 -28.65
#